data_AF-K2ALV7-F1
#
_entry.id   AF-K2ALV7-F1
#
_cell.length_a   1.000
_cell.length_b   1.000
_cell.length_c   1.000
_cell.angle_alpha   90.00
_cell.angle_beta   90.00
_cell.angle_gamma   90.00
#
_symmetry.space_group_name_H-M   'P 1'
#
loop_
_entity.id
_entity.type
_entity.pdbx_description
1 polymer ?
#
loop_
_entity_poly.entity_id
_entity_poly.type
_entity_poly.pdbx_seq_one_letter_code
_entity_poly.pdbx_strand_id
1 'polypeptide(L)'
;MADFNLNESNEYLQIKERQQSIYRSVSSSSSSDILSSIAAMIPAFVGNIQKSGISMLSSAGPAESQAKRDSITNALFTPQFLETRAAALKNDVTRDYGLLYSLSNYSFSPFIFQLDCETEELKKFRSLNQSNEDSRFKISRINRRKAEESYRNGQFDEAIRQFKESEEKNDTDYTTQYQLGLIYFFEKADYNEACAYFKKAARFSQNKSPIIFLCSTVYFALLLRLFGTCRQNASLLDEAHSALMNIYNANSNSPMINYALVQSCVSIASRSGHASTARDLVKRLIKTNEFTALQMVYDAALDSFLPQIGDVITDLIIESKNSAADIFKQIEESVERVSHMSKYMGNSTKLAAVKNEYRQLQGRLNIANYFEIKDVESQAQKILESFQALFREVNENRAYFELREIAEAALKDFRSDESDLKKPLASLEDDLKTADAELEKLEKTYPPDREEQYIKKNVVIKGKVEVVEQKVEASVSWRKQKVFLFLKSIIGCLFSLLVVMVITCIFLFMKMEISIVTYMVIAIFLLFTPLYGTIGGEVFYYNVEMKRKKFIEKIDKFTKMIEIKRPRVEEDIQKLKEIYAASISEKSKLSKDSSMQILEASIKGNFEQIK
;
A
#
# COMPACT_ATOMS: atom_id res chain seq x y z
N MET A 1 -11.25 8.41 62.55
CA MET A 1 -11.97 8.29 61.28
C MET A 1 -13.17 7.34 61.39
N ALA A 2 -13.69 7.06 62.59
CA ALA A 2 -14.58 5.91 62.86
C ALA A 2 -16.06 6.09 62.46
N ASP A 3 -16.47 7.25 61.94
CA ASP A 3 -17.91 7.59 61.80
C ASP A 3 -18.42 7.67 60.35
N PHE A 4 -17.63 7.29 59.34
CA PHE A 4 -18.07 7.31 57.93
C PHE A 4 -18.43 5.91 57.43
N ASN A 5 -19.67 5.76 56.97
CA ASN A 5 -20.15 4.55 56.31
C ASN A 5 -20.25 4.77 54.79
N LEU A 6 -19.78 3.82 53.98
CA LEU A 6 -19.83 3.93 52.52
C LEU A 6 -21.26 4.12 51.98
N ASN A 7 -22.25 3.52 52.65
CA ASN A 7 -23.66 3.65 52.26
C ASN A 7 -24.23 5.06 52.43
N GLU A 8 -23.50 6.00 53.05
CA GLU A 8 -23.85 7.43 53.08
C GLU A 8 -23.60 8.13 51.73
N SER A 9 -22.77 7.56 50.86
CA SER A 9 -22.42 8.17 49.57
C SER A 9 -23.29 7.65 48.44
N ASN A 10 -24.06 8.55 47.80
CA ASN A 10 -24.85 8.25 46.61
C ASN A 10 -24.01 7.67 45.46
N GLU A 11 -22.76 8.14 45.32
CA GLU A 11 -21.85 7.63 44.31
C GLU A 11 -21.45 6.18 44.58
N TYR A 12 -21.10 5.86 45.82
CA TYR A 12 -20.79 4.47 46.20
C TYR A 12 -21.99 3.55 45.96
N LEU A 13 -23.18 4.01 46.35
CA LEU A 13 -24.40 3.26 46.14
C LEU A 13 -24.63 2.97 44.65
N GLN A 14 -24.45 3.96 43.77
CA GLN A 14 -24.52 3.77 42.31
C GLN A 14 -23.50 2.74 41.81
N ILE A 15 -22.23 2.82 42.25
CA ILE A 15 -21.18 1.86 41.89
C ILE A 15 -21.56 0.44 42.33
N LYS A 16 -22.10 0.30 43.55
CA LYS A 16 -22.50 -0.98 44.12
C LYS A 16 -23.69 -1.60 43.38
N GLU A 17 -24.73 -0.82 43.07
CA GLU A 17 -25.88 -1.32 42.32
C GLU A 17 -25.49 -1.83 40.93
N ARG A 18 -24.63 -1.08 40.23
CA ARG A 18 -24.10 -1.51 38.93
C ARG A 18 -23.29 -2.79 39.05
N GLN A 19 -22.44 -2.92 40.06
CA GLN A 19 -21.67 -4.16 40.30
C GLN A 19 -22.61 -5.35 40.56
N GLN A 20 -23.68 -5.17 41.33
CA GLN A 20 -24.65 -6.23 41.60
C GLN A 20 -25.41 -6.64 40.32
N SER A 21 -25.78 -5.67 39.48
CA SER A 21 -26.40 -5.93 38.18
C SER A 21 -25.48 -6.72 37.24
N ILE A 22 -24.19 -6.32 37.19
CA ILE A 22 -23.15 -7.03 36.44
C ILE A 22 -23.00 -8.46 36.97
N TYR A 23 -22.87 -8.62 38.30
CA TYR A 23 -22.68 -9.93 38.92
C TYR A 23 -23.83 -10.87 38.60
N ARG A 24 -25.09 -10.44 38.77
CA ARG A 24 -26.28 -11.24 38.41
C ARG A 24 -26.26 -11.65 36.94
N SER A 25 -25.89 -10.75 36.06
CA SER A 25 -25.85 -11.00 34.61
C SER A 25 -24.77 -12.02 34.24
N VAL A 26 -23.54 -11.83 34.75
CA VAL A 26 -22.41 -12.75 34.50
C VAL A 26 -22.66 -14.13 35.11
N SER A 27 -23.17 -14.20 36.34
CA SER A 27 -23.50 -15.48 37.01
C SER A 27 -24.64 -16.24 36.32
N SER A 28 -25.52 -15.56 35.59
CA SER A 28 -26.59 -16.20 34.81
C SER A 28 -26.14 -16.71 33.43
N SER A 29 -24.92 -16.36 33.00
CA SER A 29 -24.36 -16.78 31.72
C SER A 29 -24.05 -18.28 31.71
N SER A 30 -24.35 -18.95 30.60
CA SER A 30 -24.00 -20.36 30.39
C SER A 30 -22.54 -20.56 29.95
N SER A 31 -21.79 -19.48 29.69
CA SER A 31 -20.39 -19.56 29.24
C SER A 31 -19.45 -19.79 30.43
N SER A 32 -18.53 -20.75 30.29
CA SER A 32 -17.46 -20.98 31.27
C SER A 32 -16.37 -19.91 31.23
N ASP A 33 -16.28 -19.14 30.13
CA ASP A 33 -15.36 -18.01 30.00
C ASP A 33 -16.02 -16.71 30.47
N ILE A 34 -15.34 -16.04 31.41
CA ILE A 34 -15.77 -14.78 32.04
C ILE A 34 -15.79 -13.65 31.01
N LEU A 35 -14.77 -13.56 30.14
CA LEU A 35 -14.69 -12.47 29.16
C LEU A 35 -15.84 -12.55 28.15
N SER A 36 -16.11 -13.76 27.65
CA SER A 36 -17.27 -14.03 26.78
C SER A 36 -18.60 -13.70 27.45
N SER A 37 -18.74 -14.01 28.75
CA SER A 37 -19.95 -13.70 29.53
C SER A 37 -20.16 -12.19 29.70
N ILE A 38 -19.09 -11.46 30.01
CA ILE A 38 -19.12 -9.99 30.09
C ILE A 38 -19.50 -9.42 28.72
N ALA A 39 -18.80 -9.82 27.66
CA ALA A 39 -19.03 -9.32 26.31
C ALA A 39 -20.49 -9.52 25.85
N ALA A 40 -21.11 -10.64 26.21
CA ALA A 40 -22.51 -10.93 25.87
C ALA A 40 -23.52 -9.97 26.54
N MET A 41 -23.24 -9.50 27.77
CA MET A 41 -24.15 -8.60 28.49
C MET A 41 -23.97 -7.12 28.15
N ILE A 42 -22.85 -6.73 27.51
CA ILE A 42 -22.49 -5.32 27.25
C ILE A 42 -23.60 -4.51 26.57
N PRO A 43 -24.25 -4.98 25.49
CA PRO A 43 -25.30 -4.19 24.84
C PRO A 43 -26.46 -3.85 25.78
N ALA A 44 -26.91 -4.84 26.56
CA ALA A 44 -27.97 -4.65 27.55
C ALA A 44 -27.52 -3.74 28.71
N PHE A 45 -26.26 -3.87 29.14
CA PHE A 45 -25.68 -3.00 30.17
C PHE A 45 -25.68 -1.53 29.72
N VAL A 46 -25.18 -1.24 28.52
CA VAL A 46 -25.13 0.12 27.97
C VAL A 46 -26.52 0.75 27.91
N GLY A 47 -27.52 0.02 27.41
CA GLY A 47 -28.91 0.50 27.36
C GLY A 47 -29.52 0.75 28.75
N ASN A 48 -28.95 0.18 29.81
CA ASN A 48 -29.39 0.36 31.18
C ASN A 48 -28.59 1.42 31.95
N ILE A 49 -27.50 1.98 31.41
CA ILE A 49 -26.74 3.07 32.06
C ILE A 49 -27.67 4.23 32.41
N GLN A 50 -28.54 4.60 31.46
CA GLN A 50 -29.56 5.65 31.62
C GLN A 50 -30.58 5.35 32.74
N LYS A 51 -30.83 4.07 33.04
CA LYS A 51 -31.82 3.62 34.04
C LYS A 51 -31.22 3.44 35.43
N SER A 52 -29.97 2.99 35.51
CA SER A 52 -29.27 2.64 36.76
C SER A 52 -28.99 3.83 37.70
N GLY A 53 -29.24 5.07 37.26
CA GLY A 53 -29.22 6.25 38.13
C GLY A 53 -30.57 6.59 38.77
N ILE A 54 -31.67 6.03 38.28
CA ILE A 54 -33.04 6.47 38.60
C ILE A 54 -33.55 5.88 39.92
N SER A 55 -33.14 4.66 40.28
CA SER A 55 -33.56 3.97 41.52
C SER A 55 -32.96 4.60 42.79
N MET A 56 -31.73 5.12 42.70
CA MET A 56 -30.98 5.74 43.81
C MET A 56 -31.27 7.24 43.99
N LEU A 57 -31.82 7.92 42.97
CA LEU A 57 -32.31 9.30 43.05
C LEU A 57 -33.66 9.42 43.78
N SER A 58 -34.07 8.39 44.52
CA SER A 58 -35.34 8.30 45.27
C SER A 58 -35.46 9.28 46.46
N SER A 59 -34.57 10.25 46.57
CA SER A 59 -34.77 11.48 47.34
C SER A 59 -34.52 12.73 46.48
N ALA A 60 -35.43 12.99 45.54
CA ALA A 60 -35.70 14.31 44.98
C ALA A 60 -34.48 15.14 44.50
N GLY A 61 -33.87 14.73 43.39
CA GLY A 61 -33.31 15.72 42.45
C GLY A 61 -34.44 16.26 41.55
N PRO A 62 -34.54 17.57 41.29
CA PRO A 62 -35.65 18.14 40.52
C PRO A 62 -35.67 17.56 39.11
N ALA A 63 -36.87 17.36 38.53
CA ALA A 63 -37.08 16.87 37.16
C ALA A 63 -36.20 17.57 36.10
N GLU A 64 -35.74 18.79 36.40
CA GLU A 64 -34.77 19.60 35.66
C GLU A 64 -33.42 18.90 35.44
N SER A 65 -32.86 18.19 36.44
CA SER A 65 -31.59 17.48 36.30
C SER A 65 -31.70 16.29 35.33
N GLN A 66 -32.83 15.60 35.32
CA GLN A 66 -33.07 14.49 34.39
C GLN A 66 -33.24 15.01 32.95
N ALA A 67 -34.06 16.03 32.76
CA ALA A 67 -34.25 16.67 31.45
C ALA A 67 -32.92 17.14 30.86
N LYS A 68 -32.00 17.64 31.70
CA LYS A 68 -30.65 18.04 31.28
C LYS A 68 -29.79 16.86 30.85
N ARG A 69 -29.80 15.74 31.58
CA ARG A 69 -29.09 14.52 31.17
C ARG A 69 -29.61 13.99 29.84
N ASP A 70 -30.93 13.99 29.65
CA ASP A 70 -31.56 13.52 28.41
C ASP A 70 -31.20 14.45 27.23
N SER A 71 -31.21 15.77 27.45
CA SER A 71 -30.76 16.75 26.45
C SER A 71 -29.29 16.55 26.05
N ILE A 72 -28.40 16.33 27.03
CA ILE A 72 -26.97 16.10 26.77
C ILE A 72 -26.76 14.76 26.05
N THR A 73 -27.46 13.71 26.47
CA THR A 73 -27.42 12.40 25.80
C THR A 73 -27.86 12.50 24.35
N ASN A 74 -28.96 13.21 24.10
CA ASN A 74 -29.46 13.49 22.75
C ASN A 74 -28.51 14.37 21.93
N ALA A 75 -27.60 15.13 22.54
CA ALA A 75 -26.55 15.85 21.83
C ALA A 75 -25.32 14.98 21.52
N LEU A 76 -25.11 13.87 22.24
CA LEU A 76 -24.04 12.93 21.96
C LEU A 76 -24.36 12.02 20.77
N PHE A 77 -25.54 11.41 20.76
CA PHE A 77 -25.93 10.40 19.77
C PHE A 77 -27.46 10.20 19.69
N THR A 78 -27.93 9.60 18.60
CA THR A 78 -29.28 9.04 18.50
C THR A 78 -29.39 7.68 19.20
N PRO A 79 -30.59 7.24 19.61
CA PRO A 79 -30.79 5.90 20.18
C PRO A 79 -30.32 4.78 19.25
N GLN A 80 -30.60 4.89 17.95
CA GLN A 80 -30.18 3.92 16.94
C GLN A 80 -28.65 3.82 16.84
N PHE A 81 -27.96 4.96 16.92
CA PHE A 81 -26.50 5.00 16.94
C PHE A 81 -25.96 4.27 18.16
N LEU A 82 -26.50 4.56 19.35
CA LEU A 82 -26.08 3.92 20.60
C LEU A 82 -26.25 2.40 20.55
N GLU A 83 -27.40 1.90 20.08
CA GLU A 83 -27.64 0.45 19.94
C GLU A 83 -26.63 -0.21 19.00
N THR A 84 -26.38 0.43 17.85
CA THR A 84 -25.43 -0.08 16.84
C THR A 84 -24.01 -0.14 17.41
N ARG A 85 -23.58 0.91 18.11
CA ARG A 85 -22.26 0.96 18.75
C ARG A 85 -22.15 -0.01 19.93
N ALA A 86 -23.19 -0.13 20.74
CA ALA A 86 -23.21 -1.06 21.87
C ALA A 86 -23.08 -2.52 21.41
N ALA A 87 -23.69 -2.87 20.26
CA ALA A 87 -23.50 -4.18 19.64
C ALA A 87 -22.05 -4.39 19.15
N ALA A 88 -21.40 -3.35 18.62
CA ALA A 88 -19.99 -3.41 18.20
C ALA A 88 -19.02 -3.51 19.40
N LEU A 89 -19.32 -2.82 20.51
CA LEU A 89 -18.51 -2.80 21.73
C LEU A 89 -18.28 -4.20 22.30
N LYS A 90 -19.22 -5.13 22.10
CA LYS A 90 -19.05 -6.55 22.45
C LYS A 90 -17.73 -7.11 21.91
N ASN A 91 -17.41 -6.84 20.64
CA ASN A 91 -16.18 -7.32 20.01
C ASN A 91 -14.96 -6.53 20.51
N ASP A 92 -15.10 -5.23 20.73
CA ASP A 92 -14.00 -4.39 21.19
C ASP A 92 -13.55 -4.78 22.61
N VAL A 93 -14.49 -5.07 23.51
CA VAL A 93 -14.21 -5.54 24.88
C VAL A 93 -13.47 -6.89 24.88
N THR A 94 -13.76 -7.78 23.92
CA THR A 94 -12.99 -9.04 23.82
C THR A 94 -11.55 -8.84 23.37
N ARG A 95 -11.25 -7.72 22.68
CA ARG A 95 -9.88 -7.36 22.26
C ARG A 95 -9.15 -6.55 23.32
N ASP A 96 -9.85 -5.63 23.97
CA ASP A 96 -9.35 -4.77 25.03
C ASP A 96 -10.42 -4.62 26.14
N TYR A 97 -10.34 -5.46 27.15
CA TYR A 97 -11.24 -5.40 28.30
C TYR A 97 -10.93 -4.21 29.22
N GLY A 98 -9.82 -3.49 29.02
CA GLY A 98 -9.49 -2.29 29.78
C GLY A 98 -10.51 -1.16 29.59
N LEU A 99 -11.26 -1.18 28.48
CA LEU A 99 -12.38 -0.27 28.23
C LEU A 99 -13.46 -0.35 29.33
N LEU A 100 -13.60 -1.52 29.98
CA LEU A 100 -14.62 -1.76 31.00
C LEU A 100 -14.40 -0.95 32.28
N TYR A 101 -13.17 -0.54 32.60
CA TYR A 101 -12.90 0.25 33.81
C TYR A 101 -13.69 1.56 33.83
N SER A 102 -13.78 2.24 32.69
CA SER A 102 -14.47 3.53 32.56
C SER A 102 -15.95 3.42 32.20
N LEU A 103 -16.39 2.24 31.72
CA LEU A 103 -17.76 2.00 31.27
C LEU A 103 -18.79 1.96 32.40
N SER A 104 -18.37 1.60 33.62
CA SER A 104 -19.27 1.39 34.76
C SER A 104 -18.81 2.01 36.07
N ASN A 105 -17.94 3.02 36.04
CA ASN A 105 -17.34 3.61 37.24
C ASN A 105 -16.65 2.52 38.11
N TYR A 106 -15.80 1.71 37.46
CA TYR A 106 -15.03 0.61 38.06
C TYR A 106 -15.85 -0.57 38.61
N SER A 107 -17.17 -0.64 38.40
CA SER A 107 -17.99 -1.77 38.88
C SER A 107 -17.61 -3.14 38.28
N PHE A 108 -16.89 -3.16 37.15
CA PHE A 108 -16.35 -4.40 36.57
C PHE A 108 -15.06 -4.90 37.27
N SER A 109 -14.46 -4.16 38.19
CA SER A 109 -13.13 -4.46 38.73
C SER A 109 -12.94 -5.87 39.32
N PRO A 110 -13.92 -6.46 40.04
CA PRO A 110 -13.77 -7.85 40.51
C PRO A 110 -13.61 -8.86 39.37
N PHE A 111 -14.23 -8.60 38.22
CA PHE A 111 -14.13 -9.45 37.03
C PHE A 111 -12.88 -9.14 36.21
N ILE A 112 -12.56 -7.85 36.02
CA ILE A 112 -11.35 -7.44 35.30
C ILE A 112 -10.12 -7.98 36.03
N PHE A 113 -10.08 -7.93 37.36
CA PHE A 113 -9.00 -8.51 38.13
C PHE A 113 -8.81 -10.02 37.89
N GLN A 114 -9.89 -10.77 37.66
CA GLN A 114 -9.78 -12.19 37.29
C GLN A 114 -9.12 -12.36 35.93
N LEU A 115 -9.38 -11.46 34.98
CA LEU A 115 -8.70 -11.42 33.68
C LEU A 115 -7.23 -10.99 33.82
N ASP A 116 -6.96 -9.97 34.64
CA ASP A 116 -5.59 -9.49 34.91
C ASP A 116 -4.74 -10.61 35.51
N CYS A 117 -5.32 -11.47 36.36
CA CYS A 117 -4.65 -12.62 36.94
C CYS A 117 -4.14 -13.64 35.90
N GLU A 118 -4.69 -13.65 34.69
CA GLU A 118 -4.27 -14.51 33.59
C GLU A 118 -3.15 -13.91 32.73
N THR A 119 -2.79 -12.63 32.94
CA THR A 119 -1.61 -12.02 32.32
C THR A 119 -0.33 -12.73 32.77
N GLU A 120 0.66 -12.85 31.90
CA GLU A 120 1.91 -13.60 32.18
C GLU A 120 2.58 -13.19 33.49
N GLU A 121 2.62 -11.89 33.80
CA GLU A 121 3.20 -11.35 35.03
C GLU A 121 2.48 -11.86 36.28
N LEU A 122 1.16 -11.63 36.36
CA LEU A 122 0.37 -12.02 37.53
C LEU A 122 0.19 -13.54 37.60
N LYS A 123 0.05 -14.22 36.47
CA LYS A 123 -0.04 -15.68 36.40
C LYS A 123 1.21 -16.35 36.96
N LYS A 124 2.39 -15.83 36.62
CA LYS A 124 3.67 -16.28 37.17
C LYS A 124 3.77 -15.98 38.66
N PHE A 125 3.44 -14.75 39.08
CA PHE A 125 3.44 -14.35 40.50
C PHE A 125 2.53 -15.23 41.36
N ARG A 126 1.38 -15.64 40.80
CA ARG A 126 0.32 -16.42 41.46
C ARG A 126 0.46 -17.93 41.30
N SER A 127 1.50 -18.40 40.60
CA SER A 127 1.80 -19.83 40.41
C SER A 127 2.15 -20.53 41.72
N LEU A 128 1.73 -21.78 41.87
CA LEU A 128 2.08 -22.63 43.03
C LEU A 128 3.48 -23.24 42.94
N ASN A 129 4.09 -23.21 41.75
CA ASN A 129 5.35 -23.89 41.47
C ASN A 129 6.42 -22.83 41.13
N GLN A 130 6.93 -22.14 42.14
CA GLN A 130 8.10 -21.28 41.98
C GLN A 130 9.34 -21.99 42.54
N SER A 131 10.45 -21.95 41.80
CA SER A 131 11.70 -22.62 42.18
C SER A 131 12.30 -21.98 43.43
N ASN A 132 12.74 -22.80 44.40
CA ASN A 132 13.45 -22.38 45.62
C ASN A 132 12.69 -21.42 46.55
N GLU A 133 11.36 -21.49 46.61
CA GLU A 133 10.55 -20.62 47.46
C GLU A 133 10.35 -21.11 48.91
N ASP A 134 10.17 -20.18 49.85
CA ASP A 134 9.78 -20.48 51.23
C ASP A 134 8.39 -21.17 51.25
N SER A 135 8.31 -22.28 51.98
CA SER A 135 7.08 -23.03 52.24
C SER A 135 5.88 -22.16 52.67
N ARG A 136 6.11 -21.06 53.40
CA ARG A 136 5.07 -20.13 53.85
C ARG A 136 4.39 -19.43 52.68
N PHE A 137 5.13 -19.04 51.64
CA PHE A 137 4.55 -18.40 50.45
C PHE A 137 3.71 -19.38 49.64
N LYS A 138 4.12 -20.64 49.56
CA LYS A 138 3.30 -21.69 48.94
C LYS A 138 1.98 -21.87 49.68
N ILE A 139 2.00 -21.95 51.01
CA ILE A 139 0.78 -22.04 51.85
C ILE A 139 -0.10 -20.80 51.65
N SER A 140 0.50 -19.60 51.63
CA SER A 140 -0.22 -18.34 51.39
C SER A 140 -1.01 -18.38 50.07
N ARG A 141 -0.41 -18.87 48.97
CA ARG A 141 -1.10 -18.98 47.67
C ARG A 141 -2.18 -20.07 47.66
N ILE A 142 -2.01 -21.16 48.41
CA ILE A 142 -3.05 -22.18 48.57
C ILE A 142 -4.25 -21.59 49.30
N ASN A 143 -4.02 -20.87 50.40
CA ASN A 143 -5.07 -20.19 51.16
C ASN A 143 -5.77 -19.13 50.29
N ARG A 144 -5.02 -18.35 49.51
CA ARG A 144 -5.57 -17.39 48.55
C ARG A 144 -6.49 -18.04 47.52
N ARG A 145 -6.09 -19.19 46.94
CA ARG A 145 -6.93 -19.93 45.97
C ARG A 145 -8.21 -20.48 46.59
N LYS A 146 -8.15 -20.98 47.83
CA LYS A 146 -9.35 -21.38 48.58
C LYS A 146 -10.27 -20.18 48.82
N ALA A 147 -9.69 -19.03 49.21
CA ALA A 147 -10.45 -17.81 49.43
C ALA A 147 -11.15 -17.32 48.16
N GLU A 148 -10.49 -17.42 47.00
CA GLU A 148 -11.07 -17.13 45.68
C GLU A 148 -12.23 -18.07 45.32
N GLU A 149 -12.13 -19.34 45.68
CA GLU A 149 -13.22 -20.31 45.51
C GLU A 149 -14.41 -19.97 46.41
N SER A 150 -14.18 -19.71 47.69
CA SER A 150 -15.20 -19.25 48.64
C SER A 150 -15.87 -17.95 48.16
N TYR A 151 -15.09 -17.01 47.62
CA TYR A 151 -15.60 -15.75 47.06
C TYR A 151 -16.53 -16.01 45.85
N ARG A 152 -16.12 -16.88 44.92
CA ARG A 152 -16.95 -17.24 43.75
C ARG A 152 -18.25 -17.93 44.15
N ASN A 153 -18.25 -18.67 45.26
CA ASN A 153 -19.44 -19.32 45.82
C ASN A 153 -20.32 -18.37 46.66
N GLY A 154 -20.00 -17.07 46.73
CA GLY A 154 -20.73 -16.08 47.53
C GLY A 154 -20.51 -16.21 49.04
N GLN A 155 -19.56 -17.02 49.48
CA GLN A 155 -19.23 -17.25 50.89
C GLN A 155 -18.23 -16.20 51.38
N PHE A 156 -18.66 -14.93 51.43
CA PHE A 156 -17.75 -13.80 51.64
C PHE A 156 -17.02 -13.80 52.98
N ASP A 157 -17.67 -14.19 54.08
CA ASP A 157 -17.02 -14.25 55.40
C ASP A 157 -15.93 -15.33 55.46
N GLU A 158 -16.19 -16.47 54.85
CA GLU A 158 -15.20 -17.55 54.74
C GLU A 158 -14.04 -17.15 53.81
N ALA A 159 -14.34 -16.47 52.70
CA ALA A 159 -13.32 -15.90 51.83
C ALA A 159 -12.42 -14.92 52.58
N ILE A 160 -12.98 -13.99 53.37
CA ILE A 160 -12.21 -13.05 54.18
C ILE A 160 -11.32 -13.80 55.17
N ARG A 161 -11.86 -14.81 55.87
CA ARG A 161 -11.10 -15.64 56.82
C ARG A 161 -9.89 -16.28 56.15
N GLN A 162 -10.10 -16.94 55.01
CA GLN A 162 -9.05 -17.63 54.26
C GLN A 162 -8.03 -16.64 53.62
N PHE A 163 -8.47 -15.46 53.18
CA PHE A 163 -7.56 -14.41 52.73
C PHE A 163 -6.71 -13.85 53.88
N LYS A 164 -7.27 -13.70 55.09
CA LYS A 164 -6.48 -13.31 56.27
C LYS A 164 -5.47 -14.37 56.66
N GLU A 165 -5.82 -15.66 56.60
CA GLU A 165 -4.86 -16.75 56.76
C GLU A 165 -3.77 -16.73 55.67
N SER A 166 -4.08 -16.27 54.45
CA SER A 166 -3.10 -16.05 53.40
C SER A 166 -2.17 -14.87 53.71
N GLU A 167 -2.73 -13.74 54.18
CA GLU A 167 -2.00 -12.55 54.63
C GLU A 167 -1.05 -12.86 55.80
N GLU A 168 -1.47 -13.67 56.77
CA GLU A 168 -0.60 -14.10 57.88
C GLU A 168 0.66 -14.84 57.44
N LYS A 169 0.60 -15.55 56.29
CA LYS A 169 1.76 -16.27 55.74
C LYS A 169 2.57 -15.41 54.76
N ASN A 170 1.94 -14.42 54.13
CA ASN A 170 2.57 -13.46 53.25
C ASN A 170 1.84 -12.11 53.30
N ASP A 171 2.32 -11.23 54.17
CA ASP A 171 1.76 -9.90 54.35
C ASP A 171 2.12 -8.93 53.20
N THR A 172 2.92 -9.39 52.23
CA THR A 172 3.32 -8.62 51.04
C THR A 172 2.64 -9.09 49.75
N ASP A 173 1.72 -10.07 49.81
CA ASP A 173 0.91 -10.49 48.65
C ASP A 173 -0.09 -9.38 48.30
N TYR A 174 0.31 -8.51 47.39
CA TYR A 174 -0.51 -7.40 46.92
C TYR A 174 -1.78 -7.86 46.20
N THR A 175 -1.85 -9.10 45.70
CA THR A 175 -3.07 -9.65 45.10
C THR A 175 -4.08 -10.05 46.16
N THR A 176 -3.65 -10.69 47.25
CA THR A 176 -4.50 -10.94 48.44
C THR A 176 -5.04 -9.63 49.00
N GLN A 177 -4.18 -8.62 49.16
CA GLN A 177 -4.59 -7.32 49.71
C GLN A 177 -5.58 -6.59 48.80
N TYR A 178 -5.36 -6.60 47.49
CA TYR A 178 -6.28 -5.99 46.54
C TYR A 178 -7.66 -6.67 46.57
N GLN A 179 -7.68 -8.01 46.62
CA GLN A 179 -8.93 -8.78 46.72
C GLN A 179 -9.68 -8.54 48.03
N LEU A 180 -8.97 -8.47 49.18
CA LEU A 180 -9.57 -8.07 50.45
C LEU A 180 -10.17 -6.65 50.35
N GLY A 181 -9.44 -5.71 49.75
CA GLY A 181 -9.94 -4.36 49.49
C GLY A 181 -11.24 -4.35 48.69
N LEU A 182 -11.32 -5.12 47.61
CA LEU A 182 -12.53 -5.26 46.80
C LEU A 182 -13.69 -5.87 47.59
N ILE A 183 -13.44 -6.91 48.41
CA ILE A 183 -14.48 -7.55 49.23
C ILE A 183 -15.03 -6.57 50.28
N TYR A 184 -14.16 -5.86 50.98
CA TYR A 184 -14.60 -4.88 51.96
C TYR A 184 -15.34 -3.70 51.30
N PHE A 185 -14.93 -3.31 50.09
CA PHE A 185 -15.59 -2.27 49.32
C PHE A 185 -16.99 -2.71 48.85
N PHE A 186 -17.11 -3.78 48.07
CA PHE A 186 -18.37 -4.16 47.43
C PHE A 186 -19.33 -4.92 48.37
N GLU A 187 -18.81 -5.87 49.15
CA GLU A 187 -19.63 -6.81 49.90
C GLU A 187 -19.90 -6.33 51.32
N LYS A 188 -18.89 -5.81 52.02
CA LYS A 188 -19.04 -5.36 53.42
C LYS A 188 -19.39 -3.88 53.58
N ALA A 189 -19.16 -3.06 52.57
CA ALA A 189 -19.30 -1.60 52.65
C ALA A 189 -18.46 -0.96 53.79
N ASP A 190 -17.31 -1.57 54.12
CA ASP A 190 -16.44 -1.12 55.20
C ASP A 190 -15.35 -0.20 54.66
N TYR A 191 -15.51 1.11 54.93
CA TYR A 191 -14.55 2.13 54.50
C TYR A 191 -13.15 1.90 55.06
N ASN A 192 -13.04 1.61 56.37
CA ASN A 192 -11.74 1.61 57.05
C ASN A 192 -10.89 0.43 56.56
N GLU A 193 -11.49 -0.76 56.52
CA GLU A 193 -10.80 -1.97 56.05
C GLU A 193 -10.48 -1.86 54.56
N ALA A 194 -11.44 -1.44 53.71
CA ALA A 194 -11.19 -1.27 52.28
C ALA A 194 -10.03 -0.29 52.02
N CYS A 195 -10.04 0.86 52.69
CA CYS A 195 -9.01 1.90 52.55
C CYS A 195 -7.63 1.38 52.98
N ALA A 196 -7.55 0.68 54.11
CA ALA A 196 -6.31 0.09 54.60
C ALA A 196 -5.75 -0.96 53.62
N TYR A 197 -6.60 -1.85 53.09
CA TYR A 197 -6.18 -2.89 52.17
C TYR A 197 -5.78 -2.37 50.80
N PHE A 198 -6.48 -1.40 50.22
CA PHE A 198 -6.04 -0.77 48.97
C PHE A 198 -4.73 0.01 49.15
N LYS A 199 -4.53 0.69 50.28
CA LYS A 199 -3.26 1.38 50.58
C LYS A 199 -2.10 0.39 50.70
N LYS A 200 -2.30 -0.76 51.36
CA LYS A 200 -1.32 -1.85 51.41
C LYS A 200 -1.03 -2.39 50.01
N ALA A 201 -2.08 -2.73 49.25
CA ALA A 201 -1.94 -3.28 47.90
C ALA A 201 -1.15 -2.35 46.98
N ALA A 202 -1.43 -1.03 47.01
CA ALA A 202 -0.67 -0.03 46.28
C ALA A 202 0.80 0.00 46.71
N ARG A 203 1.08 0.02 48.02
CA ARG A 203 2.46 0.02 48.54
C ARG A 203 3.25 -1.21 48.10
N PHE A 204 2.68 -2.41 48.19
CA PHE A 204 3.42 -3.65 47.94
C PHE A 204 3.52 -4.03 46.45
N SER A 205 2.61 -3.52 45.63
CA SER A 205 2.66 -3.66 44.16
C SER A 205 3.52 -2.59 43.47
N GLN A 206 3.91 -1.53 44.17
CA GLN A 206 4.75 -0.47 43.63
C GLN A 206 6.01 -1.06 42.97
N ASN A 207 6.20 -0.75 41.68
CA ASN A 207 7.27 -1.28 40.80
C ASN A 207 7.26 -2.80 40.55
N LYS A 208 6.32 -3.55 41.11
CA LYS A 208 6.17 -5.00 40.89
C LYS A 208 5.05 -5.35 39.94
N SER A 209 3.93 -4.63 40.03
CA SER A 209 2.79 -4.82 39.15
C SER A 209 2.12 -3.48 38.85
N PRO A 210 2.37 -2.89 37.67
CA PRO A 210 1.79 -1.60 37.30
C PRO A 210 0.27 -1.59 37.37
N ILE A 211 -0.39 -2.70 36.98
CA ILE A 211 -1.84 -2.80 36.94
C ILE A 211 -2.46 -2.82 38.34
N ILE A 212 -1.90 -3.58 39.28
CA ILE A 212 -2.41 -3.62 40.67
C ILE A 212 -2.09 -2.32 41.39
N PHE A 213 -0.91 -1.74 41.16
CA PHE A 213 -0.56 -0.44 41.72
C PHE A 213 -1.55 0.64 41.28
N LEU A 214 -1.85 0.69 39.98
CA LEU A 214 -2.82 1.61 39.39
C LEU A 214 -4.20 1.42 40.00
N CYS A 215 -4.76 0.20 39.94
CA CYS A 215 -6.11 -0.08 40.41
C CYS A 215 -6.25 0.21 41.92
N SER A 216 -5.28 -0.22 42.73
CA SER A 216 -5.28 0.01 44.17
C SER A 216 -5.22 1.50 44.51
N THR A 217 -4.41 2.27 43.78
CA THR A 217 -4.30 3.72 44.00
C THR A 217 -5.59 4.44 43.60
N VAL A 218 -6.25 4.03 42.51
CA VAL A 218 -7.55 4.59 42.10
C VAL A 218 -8.61 4.30 43.16
N TYR A 219 -8.72 3.06 43.67
CA TYR A 219 -9.68 2.72 44.72
C TYR A 219 -9.39 3.44 46.06
N PHE A 220 -8.11 3.57 46.43
CA PHE A 220 -7.70 4.34 47.60
C PHE A 220 -8.14 5.81 47.45
N ALA A 221 -7.85 6.44 46.32
CA ALA A 221 -8.26 7.82 46.04
C ALA A 221 -9.79 7.98 45.98
N LEU A 222 -10.51 7.01 45.40
CA LEU A 222 -11.97 6.97 45.40
C LEU A 222 -12.50 6.97 46.84
N LEU A 223 -12.01 6.12 47.71
CA LEU A 223 -12.43 6.06 49.12
C LEU A 223 -12.20 7.40 49.84
N LEU A 224 -10.99 7.97 49.72
CA LEU A 224 -10.70 9.29 50.28
C LEU A 224 -11.66 10.36 49.74
N ARG A 225 -11.98 10.33 48.45
CA ARG A 225 -12.91 11.25 47.81
C ARG A 225 -14.35 11.08 48.29
N LEU A 226 -14.83 9.85 48.43
CA LEU A 226 -16.17 9.55 48.96
C LEU A 226 -16.32 10.11 50.38
N PHE A 227 -15.34 9.86 51.24
CA PHE A 227 -15.33 10.39 52.61
C PHE A 227 -15.21 11.91 52.63
N GLY A 228 -14.25 12.45 51.87
CA GLY A 228 -14.00 13.88 51.74
C GLY A 228 -15.23 14.64 51.25
N THR A 229 -15.99 14.09 50.31
CA THR A 229 -17.20 14.70 49.77
C THR A 229 -18.33 14.68 50.81
N CYS A 230 -18.58 13.53 51.45
CA CYS A 230 -19.68 13.39 52.43
C CYS A 230 -19.47 14.28 53.67
N ARG A 231 -18.22 14.47 54.10
CA ARG A 231 -17.89 15.30 55.27
C ARG A 231 -17.28 16.65 54.95
N GLN A 232 -17.26 17.04 53.67
CA GLN A 232 -16.67 18.30 53.19
C GLN A 232 -15.22 18.51 53.67
N ASN A 233 -14.43 17.44 53.74
CA ASN A 233 -13.05 17.47 54.20
C ASN A 233 -12.08 17.73 53.04
N ALA A 234 -11.64 18.99 52.94
CA ALA A 234 -10.71 19.46 51.92
C ALA A 234 -9.40 18.66 51.83
N SER A 235 -8.83 18.27 52.98
CA SER A 235 -7.54 17.57 53.04
C SER A 235 -7.61 16.18 52.42
N LEU A 236 -8.72 15.46 52.61
CA LEU A 236 -8.92 14.13 52.02
C LEU A 236 -9.11 14.23 50.50
N LEU A 237 -9.80 15.27 50.03
CA LEU A 237 -9.95 15.54 48.60
C LEU A 237 -8.60 15.87 47.94
N ASP A 238 -7.75 16.63 48.62
CA ASP A 238 -6.41 16.94 48.14
C ASP A 238 -5.49 15.72 48.11
N GLU A 239 -5.57 14.86 49.12
CA GLU A 239 -4.82 13.60 49.16
C GLU A 239 -5.28 12.67 48.02
N ALA A 240 -6.59 12.55 47.80
CA ALA A 240 -7.15 11.79 46.67
C ALA A 240 -6.65 12.33 45.32
N HIS A 241 -6.71 13.64 45.12
CA HIS A 241 -6.24 14.28 43.90
C HIS A 241 -4.74 14.07 43.67
N SER A 242 -3.93 14.28 44.71
CA SER A 242 -2.47 14.10 44.64
C SER A 242 -2.09 12.67 44.29
N ALA A 243 -2.78 11.67 44.88
CA ALA A 243 -2.56 10.26 44.58
C ALA A 243 -2.84 9.94 43.10
N LEU A 244 -3.93 10.48 42.55
CA LEU A 244 -4.29 10.32 41.14
C LEU A 244 -3.34 11.04 40.19
N MET A 245 -2.92 12.26 40.53
CA MET A 245 -1.95 13.02 39.73
C MET A 245 -0.59 12.32 39.63
N ASN A 246 -0.14 11.69 40.73
CA ASN A 246 1.11 10.93 40.73
C ASN A 246 1.09 9.77 39.71
N ILE A 247 -0.01 9.01 39.66
CA ILE A 247 -0.14 7.90 38.70
C ILE A 247 -0.47 8.39 37.28
N TYR A 248 -1.17 9.52 37.14
CA TYR A 248 -1.45 10.15 35.85
C TYR A 248 -0.18 10.63 35.15
N ASN A 249 0.73 11.28 35.88
CA ASN A 249 2.01 11.74 35.34
C ASN A 249 2.89 10.58 34.85
N ALA A 250 2.74 9.40 35.44
CA ALA A 250 3.42 8.19 34.99
C ALA A 250 2.70 7.48 33.83
N ASN A 251 1.36 7.54 33.77
CA ASN A 251 0.52 6.73 32.86
C ASN A 251 -0.70 7.51 32.32
N SER A 252 -0.47 8.58 31.55
CA SER A 252 -1.54 9.47 31.07
C SER A 252 -2.54 8.85 30.09
N ASN A 253 -2.23 7.67 29.55
CA ASN A 253 -3.05 7.02 28.51
C ASN A 253 -4.12 6.08 29.07
N SER A 254 -4.13 5.79 30.38
CA SER A 254 -5.13 4.89 30.98
C SER A 254 -6.51 5.56 31.07
N PRO A 255 -7.57 4.99 30.46
CA PRO A 255 -8.94 5.51 30.60
C PRO A 255 -9.41 5.53 32.05
N MET A 256 -9.00 4.54 32.85
CA MET A 256 -9.34 4.43 34.27
C MET A 256 -8.85 5.64 35.07
N ILE A 257 -7.57 6.01 34.88
CA ILE A 257 -6.94 7.15 35.57
C ILE A 257 -7.58 8.45 35.11
N ASN A 258 -7.73 8.65 33.80
CA ASN A 258 -8.33 9.85 33.25
C ASN A 258 -9.73 10.08 33.82
N TYR A 259 -10.55 9.03 33.90
CA TYR A 259 -11.88 9.10 34.50
C TYR A 259 -11.84 9.43 36.00
N ALA A 260 -10.95 8.78 36.77
CA ALA A 260 -10.81 9.01 38.21
C ALA A 260 -10.37 10.45 38.50
N LEU A 261 -9.45 10.96 37.67
CA LEU A 261 -8.92 12.30 37.78
C LEU A 261 -9.99 13.35 37.46
N VAL A 262 -10.87 13.12 36.49
CA VAL A 262 -12.03 13.99 36.24
C VAL A 262 -12.91 14.08 37.49
N GLN A 263 -13.30 12.94 38.07
CA GLN A 263 -14.14 12.92 39.28
C GLN A 263 -13.46 13.64 40.44
N SER A 264 -12.15 13.47 40.60
CA SER A 264 -11.36 14.18 41.60
C SER A 264 -11.31 15.69 41.34
N CYS A 265 -10.99 16.13 40.12
CA CYS A 265 -10.97 17.54 39.76
C CYS A 265 -12.33 18.20 39.97
N VAL A 266 -13.44 17.50 39.66
CA VAL A 266 -14.80 18.00 39.91
C VAL A 266 -15.06 18.18 41.41
N SER A 267 -14.64 17.24 42.26
CA SER A 267 -14.80 17.35 43.72
C SER A 267 -14.07 18.55 44.35
N ILE A 268 -13.05 19.09 43.67
CA ILE A 268 -12.27 20.27 44.10
C ILE A 268 -12.42 21.46 43.14
N ALA A 269 -13.41 21.44 42.24
CA ALA A 269 -13.54 22.41 41.14
C ALA A 269 -13.79 23.85 41.61
N SER A 270 -14.28 24.06 42.83
CA SER A 270 -14.44 25.39 43.43
C SER A 270 -13.11 26.13 43.64
N ARG A 271 -11.97 25.41 43.56
CA ARG A 271 -10.63 25.96 43.72
C ARG A 271 -10.05 26.33 42.34
N SER A 272 -9.19 27.34 42.31
CA SER A 272 -8.64 27.89 41.06
C SER A 272 -7.94 26.83 40.22
N GLY A 273 -8.28 26.75 38.93
CA GLY A 273 -7.59 25.93 37.92
C GLY A 273 -8.08 24.48 37.78
N HIS A 274 -8.75 23.90 38.78
CA HIS A 274 -9.22 22.51 38.69
C HIS A 274 -10.44 22.34 37.77
N ALA A 275 -11.31 23.35 37.70
CA ALA A 275 -12.46 23.33 36.79
C ALA A 275 -12.05 23.33 35.31
N SER A 276 -11.01 24.09 34.93
CA SER A 276 -10.48 24.05 33.56
C SER A 276 -9.81 22.71 33.25
N THR A 277 -9.03 22.17 34.18
CA THR A 277 -8.42 20.84 34.03
C THR A 277 -9.48 19.75 33.89
N ALA A 278 -10.56 19.81 34.69
CA ALA A 278 -11.71 18.91 34.55
C ALA A 278 -12.34 19.03 33.17
N ARG A 279 -12.57 20.25 32.67
CA ARG A 279 -13.14 20.50 31.34
C ARG A 279 -12.29 19.89 30.22
N ASP A 280 -10.97 20.06 30.28
CA ASP A 280 -10.05 19.52 29.28
C ASP A 280 -10.00 17.98 29.30
N LEU A 281 -9.97 17.38 30.48
CA LEU A 281 -10.02 15.93 30.63
C LEU A 281 -11.36 15.34 30.19
N VAL A 282 -12.49 16.00 30.50
CA VAL A 282 -13.83 15.63 30.00
C VAL A 282 -13.84 15.66 28.48
N LYS A 283 -13.35 16.74 27.87
CA LYS A 283 -13.24 16.87 26.40
C LYS A 283 -12.43 15.72 25.81
N ARG A 284 -11.30 15.34 26.44
CA ARG A 284 -10.46 14.23 26.02
C ARG A 284 -11.16 12.87 26.13
N LEU A 285 -11.87 12.61 27.22
CA LEU A 285 -12.60 11.37 27.44
C LEU A 285 -13.74 11.20 26.44
N ILE A 286 -14.51 12.28 26.18
CA ILE A 286 -15.58 12.27 25.16
C ILE A 286 -15.01 11.98 23.77
N LYS A 287 -13.84 12.52 23.43
CA LYS A 287 -13.18 12.22 22.14
C LYS A 287 -12.74 10.76 22.03
N THR A 288 -12.46 10.08 23.14
CA THR A 288 -11.88 8.73 23.17
C THR A 288 -12.94 7.62 23.09
N ASN A 289 -14.05 7.73 23.83
CA ASN A 289 -15.02 6.63 23.93
C ASN A 289 -16.45 7.16 24.22
N GLU A 290 -17.40 6.78 23.37
CA GLU A 290 -18.81 7.18 23.45
C GLU A 290 -19.53 6.69 24.70
N PHE A 291 -19.14 5.54 25.23
CA PHE A 291 -19.75 4.97 26.42
C PHE A 291 -19.18 5.58 27.69
N THR A 292 -17.90 5.97 27.69
CA THR A 292 -17.36 6.82 28.77
C THR A 292 -18.06 8.17 28.79
N ALA A 293 -18.38 8.75 27.63
CA ALA A 293 -19.18 9.98 27.55
C ALA A 293 -20.57 9.80 28.16
N LEU A 294 -21.29 8.73 27.78
CA LEU A 294 -22.59 8.39 28.36
C LEU A 294 -22.49 8.15 29.88
N GLN A 295 -21.46 7.42 30.31
CA GLN A 295 -21.22 7.12 31.71
C GLN A 295 -21.01 8.41 32.53
N MET A 296 -20.27 9.40 32.00
CA MET A 296 -20.10 10.70 32.67
C MET A 296 -21.41 11.47 32.83
N VAL A 297 -22.33 11.40 31.85
CA VAL A 297 -23.63 12.09 31.92
C VAL A 297 -24.50 11.57 33.07
N TYR A 298 -24.37 10.30 33.44
CA TYR A 298 -25.15 9.66 34.50
C TYR A 298 -24.33 9.29 35.75
N ASP A 299 -23.10 9.80 35.89
CA ASP A 299 -22.27 9.58 37.08
C ASP A 299 -22.59 10.61 38.17
N ALA A 300 -22.98 10.12 39.36
CA ALA A 300 -23.29 10.98 40.51
C ALA A 300 -22.11 11.87 40.92
N ALA A 301 -20.86 11.42 40.68
CA ALA A 301 -19.66 12.21 40.96
C ALA A 301 -19.54 13.49 40.12
N LEU A 302 -20.26 13.55 39.00
CA LEU A 302 -20.16 14.63 38.01
C LEU A 302 -21.42 15.51 37.94
N ASP A 303 -22.39 15.31 38.84
CA ASP A 303 -23.66 16.03 38.83
C ASP A 303 -23.50 17.54 38.90
N SER A 304 -22.58 18.03 39.74
CA SER A 304 -22.26 19.45 39.86
C SER A 304 -21.57 20.03 38.61
N PHE A 305 -21.02 19.17 37.75
CA PHE A 305 -20.27 19.52 36.54
C PHE A 305 -21.06 19.22 35.24
N LEU A 306 -22.29 18.73 35.36
CA LEU A 306 -23.17 18.42 34.23
C LEU A 306 -23.38 19.61 33.26
N PRO A 307 -23.53 20.88 33.72
CA PRO A 307 -23.57 22.03 32.80
C PRO A 307 -22.32 22.13 31.90
N GLN A 308 -21.14 21.99 32.49
CA GLN A 308 -19.87 22.12 31.79
C GLN A 308 -19.65 20.95 30.82
N ILE A 309 -20.13 19.74 31.15
CA ILE A 309 -20.16 18.62 30.22
C ILE A 309 -21.00 18.98 28.98
N GLY A 310 -22.18 19.57 29.18
CA GLY A 310 -23.04 20.04 28.09
C GLY A 310 -22.38 21.11 27.20
N ASP A 311 -21.69 22.07 27.81
CA ASP A 311 -20.93 23.10 27.09
C ASP A 311 -19.80 22.48 26.25
N VAL A 312 -19.03 21.55 26.82
CA VAL A 312 -17.96 20.84 26.11
C VAL A 312 -18.51 20.07 24.92
N ILE A 313 -19.65 19.40 25.05
CA ILE A 313 -20.27 18.67 23.93
C ILE A 313 -20.72 19.64 22.84
N THR A 314 -21.28 20.78 23.22
CA THR A 314 -21.68 21.82 22.26
C THR A 314 -20.47 22.37 21.49
N ASP A 315 -19.38 22.68 22.19
CA ASP A 315 -18.12 23.10 21.57
C ASP A 315 -17.59 22.04 20.61
N LEU A 316 -17.63 20.76 21.01
CA LEU A 316 -17.18 19.63 20.19
C LEU A 316 -18.03 19.45 18.92
N ILE A 317 -19.34 19.65 19.01
CA ILE A 317 -20.23 19.63 17.84
C ILE A 317 -19.86 20.75 16.87
N ILE A 318 -19.62 21.97 17.38
CA ILE A 318 -19.22 23.11 16.55
C ILE A 318 -17.85 22.85 15.90
N GLU A 319 -16.87 22.36 16.65
CA GLU A 319 -15.55 21.98 16.15
C GLU A 319 -15.65 20.96 15.00
N SER A 320 -16.37 19.84 15.21
CA SER A 320 -16.52 18.81 14.18
C SER A 320 -17.34 19.27 12.97
N LYS A 321 -18.33 20.14 13.15
CA LYS A 321 -19.07 20.74 12.02
C LYS A 321 -18.16 21.61 11.15
N ASN A 322 -17.35 22.47 11.79
CA ASN A 322 -16.42 23.33 11.06
C ASN A 322 -15.35 22.49 10.34
N SER A 323 -14.79 21.48 11.01
CA SER A 323 -13.83 20.54 10.41
C SER A 323 -14.43 19.81 9.20
N ALA A 324 -15.65 19.26 9.33
CA ALA A 324 -16.34 18.59 8.23
C ALA A 324 -16.65 19.55 7.06
N ALA A 325 -17.04 20.80 7.35
CA ALA A 325 -17.28 21.81 6.32
C ALA A 325 -16.00 22.18 5.55
N ASP A 326 -14.86 22.29 6.24
CA ASP A 326 -13.56 22.54 5.61
C ASP A 326 -13.13 21.37 4.71
N ILE A 327 -13.35 20.12 5.15
CA ILE A 327 -13.09 18.93 4.32
C ILE A 327 -14.02 18.92 3.09
N PHE A 328 -15.31 19.26 3.26
CA PHE A 328 -16.25 19.34 2.15
C PHE A 328 -15.82 20.37 1.11
N LYS A 329 -15.35 21.55 1.54
CA LYS A 329 -14.79 22.55 0.64
C LYS A 329 -13.58 22.02 -0.13
N GLN A 330 -12.67 21.32 0.53
CA GLN A 330 -11.52 20.69 -0.14
C GLN A 330 -11.94 19.60 -1.15
N ILE A 331 -13.00 18.85 -0.86
CA ILE A 331 -13.59 17.89 -1.79
C ILE A 331 -14.16 18.60 -3.01
N GLU A 332 -14.93 19.68 -2.83
CA GLU A 332 -15.50 20.47 -3.93
C GLU A 332 -14.41 21.04 -4.85
N GLU A 333 -13.36 21.63 -4.28
CA GLU A 333 -12.20 22.11 -5.05
C GLU A 333 -11.48 20.96 -5.78
N SER A 334 -11.40 19.78 -5.18
CA SER A 334 -10.79 18.60 -5.81
C SER A 334 -11.65 18.06 -6.95
N VAL A 335 -12.99 18.07 -6.79
CA VAL A 335 -13.96 17.70 -7.82
C VAL A 335 -13.83 18.60 -9.04
N GLU A 336 -13.74 19.91 -8.85
CA GLU A 336 -13.59 20.89 -9.93
C GLU A 336 -12.28 20.65 -10.69
N ARG A 337 -11.15 20.56 -9.97
CA ARG A 337 -9.82 20.28 -10.54
C ARG A 337 -9.80 18.99 -11.37
N VAL A 338 -10.32 17.89 -10.82
CA VAL A 338 -10.36 16.60 -11.52
C VAL A 338 -11.29 16.65 -12.74
N SER A 339 -12.39 17.41 -12.67
CA SER A 339 -13.33 17.54 -13.80
C SER A 339 -12.72 18.30 -14.98
N HIS A 340 -11.91 19.34 -14.73
CA HIS A 340 -11.14 20.03 -15.79
C HIS A 340 -10.08 19.15 -16.47
N MET A 341 -9.58 18.13 -15.77
CA MET A 341 -8.56 17.21 -16.27
C MET A 341 -9.13 15.86 -16.72
N SER A 342 -10.47 15.77 -16.89
CA SER A 342 -11.20 14.54 -17.20
C SER A 342 -10.70 13.81 -18.47
N LYS A 343 -10.11 14.53 -19.43
CA LYS A 343 -9.51 13.93 -20.64
C LYS A 343 -8.33 12.98 -20.36
N TYR A 344 -7.68 13.09 -19.20
CA TYR A 344 -6.57 12.23 -18.78
C TYR A 344 -7.02 11.12 -17.81
N MET A 345 -8.32 10.96 -17.61
CA MET A 345 -8.88 9.97 -16.70
C MET A 345 -9.10 8.63 -17.42
N GLY A 346 -8.42 7.57 -16.98
CA GLY A 346 -8.61 6.23 -17.54
C GLY A 346 -9.91 5.54 -17.10
N ASN A 347 -10.53 5.98 -16.00
CA ASN A 347 -11.71 5.32 -15.43
C ASN A 347 -12.75 6.33 -14.91
N SER A 348 -13.69 6.72 -15.78
CA SER A 348 -14.78 7.65 -15.46
C SER A 348 -15.77 7.10 -14.42
N THR A 349 -15.87 5.78 -14.28
CA THR A 349 -16.75 5.11 -13.31
C THR A 349 -16.29 5.35 -11.87
N LYS A 350 -14.97 5.37 -11.61
CA LYS A 350 -14.43 5.68 -10.27
C LYS A 350 -14.81 7.10 -9.83
N LEU A 351 -14.67 8.09 -10.72
CA LEU A 351 -15.07 9.47 -10.41
C LEU A 351 -16.57 9.58 -10.10
N ALA A 352 -17.40 8.88 -10.88
CA ALA A 352 -18.84 8.86 -10.66
C ALA A 352 -19.22 8.23 -9.30
N ALA A 353 -18.54 7.15 -8.91
CA ALA A 353 -18.74 6.50 -7.62
C ALA A 353 -18.38 7.43 -6.45
N VAL A 354 -17.19 8.02 -6.45
CA VAL A 354 -16.74 8.92 -5.37
C VAL A 354 -17.62 10.19 -5.31
N LYS A 355 -18.05 10.74 -6.45
CA LYS A 355 -19.03 11.85 -6.49
C LYS A 355 -20.37 11.45 -5.89
N ASN A 356 -20.84 10.23 -6.11
CA ASN A 356 -22.09 9.74 -5.55
C ASN A 356 -22.00 9.56 -4.03
N GLU A 357 -20.90 8.99 -3.53
CA GLU A 357 -20.63 8.89 -2.09
C GLU A 357 -20.62 10.28 -1.42
N TYR A 358 -19.96 11.26 -2.04
CA TYR A 358 -19.94 12.63 -1.54
C TYR A 358 -21.35 13.26 -1.48
N ARG A 359 -22.15 13.10 -2.54
CA ARG A 359 -23.54 13.60 -2.57
C ARG A 359 -24.41 13.01 -1.47
N GLN A 360 -24.26 11.71 -1.18
CA GLN A 360 -24.98 11.07 -0.08
C GLN A 360 -24.56 11.63 1.29
N LEU A 361 -23.30 12.05 1.43
CA LEU A 361 -22.77 12.61 2.66
C LEU A 361 -23.16 14.08 2.88
N GLN A 362 -23.29 14.89 1.83
CA GLN A 362 -23.61 16.32 1.90
C GLN A 362 -24.88 16.63 2.72
N GLY A 363 -25.91 15.78 2.62
CA GLY A 363 -27.17 15.95 3.36
C GLY A 363 -27.06 15.77 4.88
N ARG A 364 -25.91 15.31 5.39
CA ARG A 364 -25.71 14.93 6.80
C ARG A 364 -24.93 15.94 7.64
N LEU A 365 -24.51 17.08 7.08
CA LEU A 365 -23.74 18.11 7.81
C LEU A 365 -24.53 18.78 8.95
N ASN A 366 -25.87 18.81 8.82
CA ASN A 366 -26.75 19.45 9.81
C ASN A 366 -27.09 18.57 11.02
N ILE A 367 -26.49 17.38 11.15
CA ILE A 367 -26.66 16.51 12.31
C ILE A 367 -26.32 17.27 13.60
N ALA A 368 -27.16 17.12 14.61
CA ALA A 368 -26.98 17.77 15.92
C ALA A 368 -26.11 16.95 16.88
N ASN A 369 -25.90 15.67 16.56
CA ASN A 369 -25.23 14.69 17.43
C ASN A 369 -23.72 14.66 17.21
N TYR A 370 -22.94 14.77 18.29
CA TYR A 370 -21.47 14.81 18.22
C TYR A 370 -20.85 13.57 17.54
N PHE A 371 -21.19 12.36 17.95
CA PHE A 371 -20.54 11.16 17.40
C PHE A 371 -20.93 10.89 15.95
N GLU A 372 -22.14 11.28 15.55
CA GLU A 372 -22.58 11.13 14.16
C GLU A 372 -21.95 12.18 13.23
N ILE A 373 -21.75 13.43 13.68
CA ILE A 373 -20.99 14.41 12.89
C ILE A 373 -19.52 14.01 12.78
N LYS A 374 -18.95 13.39 13.83
CA LYS A 374 -17.59 12.83 13.79
C LYS A 374 -17.48 11.66 12.80
N ASP A 375 -18.50 10.82 12.69
CA ASP A 375 -18.57 9.78 11.66
C ASP A 375 -18.67 10.38 10.25
N VAL A 376 -19.42 11.47 10.08
CA VAL A 376 -19.47 12.23 8.82
C VAL A 376 -18.10 12.80 8.48
N GLU A 377 -17.40 13.41 9.44
CA GLU A 377 -16.04 13.94 9.28
C GLU A 377 -15.07 12.83 8.81
N SER A 378 -15.11 11.66 9.44
CA SER A 378 -14.27 10.52 9.05
C SER A 378 -14.58 10.01 7.64
N GLN A 379 -15.87 9.93 7.26
CA GLN A 379 -16.28 9.54 5.91
C GLN A 379 -15.86 10.59 4.87
N ALA A 380 -15.98 11.86 5.20
CA ALA A 380 -15.54 12.98 4.36
C ALA A 380 -14.03 12.89 4.08
N GLN A 381 -13.23 12.63 5.11
CA GLN A 381 -11.78 12.50 4.99
C GLN A 381 -11.39 11.36 4.04
N LYS A 382 -12.04 10.20 4.14
CA LYS A 382 -11.82 9.07 3.20
C LYS A 382 -12.17 9.40 1.75
N ILE A 383 -13.25 10.16 1.56
CA ILE A 383 -13.67 10.64 0.24
C ILE A 383 -12.63 11.62 -0.31
N LEU A 384 -12.13 12.54 0.52
CA LEU A 384 -11.07 13.48 0.14
C LEU A 384 -9.79 12.74 -0.26
N GLU A 385 -9.36 11.75 0.51
CA GLU A 385 -8.20 10.88 0.17
C GLU A 385 -8.41 10.15 -1.17
N SER A 386 -9.63 9.67 -1.42
CA SER A 386 -10.00 9.04 -2.70
C SER A 386 -9.92 10.03 -3.87
N PHE A 387 -10.36 11.27 -3.67
CA PHE A 387 -10.20 12.33 -4.67
C PHE A 387 -8.74 12.72 -4.89
N GLN A 388 -7.93 12.79 -3.84
CA GLN A 388 -6.50 13.08 -3.94
C GLN A 388 -5.77 11.96 -4.70
N ALA A 389 -6.13 10.69 -4.47
CA ALA A 389 -5.60 9.55 -5.22
C ALA A 389 -5.99 9.62 -6.71
N LEU A 390 -7.26 9.93 -7.01
CA LEU A 390 -7.70 10.14 -8.39
C LEU A 390 -6.96 11.32 -9.06
N PHE A 391 -6.77 12.42 -8.34
CA PHE A 391 -6.04 13.57 -8.85
C PHE A 391 -4.58 13.23 -9.17
N ARG A 392 -3.93 12.42 -8.32
CA ARG A 392 -2.59 11.90 -8.59
C ARG A 392 -2.55 11.03 -9.84
N GLU A 393 -3.47 10.08 -9.98
CA GLU A 393 -3.60 9.20 -11.16
C GLU A 393 -3.78 10.03 -12.45
N VAL A 394 -4.63 11.05 -12.41
CA VAL A 394 -4.90 11.95 -13.55
C VAL A 394 -3.66 12.78 -13.92
N ASN A 395 -2.90 13.26 -12.94
CA ASN A 395 -1.65 13.98 -13.20
C ASN A 395 -0.55 13.06 -13.78
N GLU A 396 -0.43 11.85 -13.27
CA GLU A 396 0.50 10.84 -13.79
C GLU A 396 0.15 10.51 -15.25
N ASN A 397 -1.14 10.28 -15.55
CA ASN A 397 -1.60 10.06 -16.92
C ASN A 397 -1.35 11.29 -17.81
N ARG A 398 -1.59 12.52 -17.31
CA ARG A 398 -1.30 13.74 -18.07
C ARG A 398 0.18 13.82 -18.45
N ALA A 399 1.08 13.63 -17.47
CA ALA A 399 2.52 13.66 -17.71
C ALA A 399 2.93 12.57 -18.71
N TYR A 400 2.35 11.38 -18.60
CA TYR A 400 2.54 10.30 -19.57
C TYR A 400 2.12 10.72 -20.99
N PHE A 401 0.94 11.31 -21.17
CA PHE A 401 0.49 11.77 -22.50
C PHE A 401 1.40 12.86 -23.08
N GLU A 402 1.81 13.84 -22.27
CA GLU A 402 2.75 14.89 -22.69
C GLU A 402 4.12 14.31 -23.10
N LEU A 403 4.65 13.36 -22.33
CA LEU A 403 5.90 12.65 -22.66
C LEU A 403 5.77 11.79 -23.91
N ARG A 404 4.63 11.12 -24.08
CA ARG A 404 4.35 10.31 -25.25
C ARG A 404 4.31 11.15 -26.53
N GLU A 405 3.67 12.31 -26.51
CA GLU A 405 3.67 13.23 -27.65
C GLU A 405 5.09 13.69 -28.03
N ILE A 406 5.92 14.04 -27.03
CA ILE A 406 7.33 14.40 -27.25
C ILE A 406 8.11 13.22 -27.86
N ALA A 407 7.91 12.01 -27.33
CA ALA A 407 8.58 10.81 -27.79
C ALA A 407 8.13 10.39 -29.21
N GLU A 408 6.85 10.49 -29.53
CA GLU A 408 6.31 10.20 -30.87
C GLU A 408 6.85 11.19 -31.92
N ALA A 409 6.95 12.48 -31.57
CA ALA A 409 7.57 13.49 -32.44
C ALA A 409 9.06 13.18 -32.68
N ALA A 410 9.83 12.91 -31.61
CA ALA A 410 11.24 12.55 -31.71
C ALA A 410 11.46 11.24 -32.50
N LEU A 411 10.58 10.24 -32.32
CA LEU A 411 10.64 8.97 -33.04
C LEU A 411 10.39 9.15 -34.54
N LYS A 412 9.45 10.03 -34.91
CA LYS A 412 9.17 10.34 -36.32
C LYS A 412 10.40 10.91 -37.01
N ASP A 413 11.04 11.90 -36.38
CA ASP A 413 12.22 12.56 -36.90
C ASP A 413 13.42 11.58 -36.93
N PHE A 414 13.63 10.82 -35.84
CA PHE A 414 14.64 9.76 -35.77
C PHE A 414 14.50 8.74 -36.91
N ARG A 415 13.29 8.25 -37.20
CA ARG A 415 13.06 7.28 -38.28
C ARG A 415 13.36 7.85 -39.67
N SER A 416 13.15 9.15 -39.87
CA SER A 416 13.51 9.84 -41.11
C SER A 416 15.02 9.85 -41.28
N ASP A 417 15.75 10.32 -40.26
CA ASP A 417 17.21 10.43 -40.29
C ASP A 417 17.90 9.05 -40.33
N GLU A 418 17.36 8.06 -39.60
CA GLU A 418 17.84 6.67 -39.65
C GLU A 418 17.69 6.08 -41.05
N SER A 419 16.59 6.38 -41.75
CA SER A 419 16.40 5.96 -43.14
C SER A 419 17.46 6.59 -44.05
N ASP A 420 17.74 7.88 -43.88
CA ASP A 420 18.75 8.60 -44.66
C ASP A 420 20.17 8.06 -44.43
N LEU A 421 20.53 7.72 -43.19
CA LEU A 421 21.81 7.07 -42.87
C LEU A 421 21.94 5.66 -43.46
N LYS A 422 20.82 4.92 -43.55
CA LYS A 422 20.81 3.55 -44.11
C LYS A 422 20.80 3.52 -45.64
N LYS A 423 20.29 4.55 -46.33
CA LYS A 423 20.19 4.61 -47.81
C LYS A 423 21.50 4.28 -48.54
N PRO A 424 22.66 4.85 -48.20
CA PRO A 424 23.92 4.54 -48.89
C PRO A 424 24.38 3.09 -48.70
N LEU A 425 24.10 2.49 -47.55
CA LEU A 425 24.42 1.08 -47.29
C LEU A 425 23.45 0.16 -48.04
N ALA A 426 22.15 0.47 -48.01
CA ALA A 426 21.13 -0.28 -48.74
C ALA A 426 21.37 -0.25 -50.26
N SER A 427 21.79 0.90 -50.81
CA SER A 427 22.18 1.01 -52.22
C SER A 427 23.37 0.12 -52.56
N LEU A 428 24.37 0.02 -51.69
CA LEU A 428 25.52 -0.86 -51.91
C LEU A 428 25.15 -2.34 -51.80
N GLU A 429 24.25 -2.68 -50.90
CA GLU A 429 23.72 -4.04 -50.76
C GLU A 429 22.87 -4.44 -51.99
N ASP A 430 22.12 -3.50 -52.56
CA ASP A 430 21.37 -3.71 -53.81
C ASP A 430 22.29 -3.82 -55.04
N ASP A 431 23.33 -2.98 -55.11
CA ASP A 431 24.37 -3.07 -56.14
C ASP A 431 25.12 -4.41 -56.08
N LEU A 432 25.45 -4.88 -54.87
CA LEU A 432 26.05 -6.20 -54.63
C LEU A 432 25.11 -7.31 -55.13
N LYS A 433 23.85 -7.27 -54.73
CA LYS A 433 22.84 -8.26 -55.14
C LYS A 433 22.63 -8.28 -56.65
N THR A 434 22.67 -7.12 -57.30
CA THR A 434 22.57 -6.99 -58.75
C THR A 434 23.80 -7.59 -59.44
N ALA A 435 25.01 -7.30 -58.95
CA ALA A 435 26.25 -7.87 -59.48
C ALA A 435 26.31 -9.39 -59.29
N ASP A 436 25.85 -9.91 -58.15
CA ASP A 436 25.71 -11.35 -57.89
C ASP A 436 24.73 -12.01 -58.86
N ALA A 437 23.56 -11.39 -59.09
CA ALA A 437 22.57 -11.91 -60.04
C ALA A 437 23.08 -11.89 -61.49
N GLU A 438 23.83 -10.86 -61.89
CA GLU A 438 24.48 -10.79 -63.20
C GLU A 438 25.56 -11.86 -63.38
N LEU A 439 26.35 -12.11 -62.32
CA LEU A 439 27.34 -13.19 -62.31
C LEU A 439 26.65 -14.56 -62.40
N GLU A 440 25.61 -14.81 -61.61
CA GLU A 440 24.84 -16.07 -61.64
C GLU A 440 24.25 -16.33 -63.04
N LYS A 441 23.70 -15.30 -63.68
CA LYS A 441 23.19 -15.38 -65.06
C LYS A 441 24.29 -15.71 -66.06
N LEU A 442 25.48 -15.12 -65.90
CA LEU A 442 26.64 -15.39 -66.75
C LEU A 442 27.14 -16.83 -66.54
N GLU A 443 27.21 -17.30 -65.31
CA GLU A 443 27.66 -18.67 -64.97
C GLU A 443 26.68 -19.74 -65.42
N LYS A 444 25.37 -19.46 -65.37
CA LYS A 444 24.36 -20.35 -65.94
C LYS A 444 24.49 -20.52 -67.45
N THR A 445 24.88 -19.45 -68.16
CA THR A 445 25.02 -19.46 -69.63
C THR A 445 26.38 -19.99 -70.07
N TYR A 446 27.44 -19.68 -69.31
CA TYR A 446 28.81 -20.06 -69.57
C TYR A 446 29.44 -20.59 -68.26
N PRO A 447 29.32 -21.90 -67.98
CA PRO A 447 29.84 -22.46 -66.73
C PRO A 447 31.38 -22.36 -66.60
N PRO A 448 31.92 -21.93 -65.44
CA PRO A 448 33.35 -22.02 -65.14
C PRO A 448 33.82 -23.48 -65.01
N ASP A 449 35.13 -23.73 -65.04
CA ASP A 449 35.69 -25.01 -64.59
C ASP A 449 35.71 -24.98 -63.05
N ARG A 450 34.88 -25.80 -62.39
CA ARG A 450 34.85 -25.91 -60.93
C ARG A 450 34.77 -27.38 -60.52
N GLU A 451 35.57 -27.76 -59.53
CA GLU A 451 35.46 -29.05 -58.85
C GLU A 451 34.34 -28.99 -57.79
N GLU A 452 33.82 -30.15 -57.35
CA GLU A 452 32.82 -30.17 -56.26
C GLU A 452 33.44 -29.58 -54.99
N GLN A 453 32.85 -28.50 -54.49
CA GLN A 453 33.31 -27.83 -53.28
C GLN A 453 32.14 -27.50 -52.36
N TYR A 454 32.34 -27.68 -51.06
CA TYR A 454 31.42 -27.25 -50.02
C TYR A 454 31.81 -25.84 -49.58
N ILE A 455 31.04 -24.84 -49.98
CA ILE A 455 31.29 -23.45 -49.59
C ILE A 455 30.47 -23.16 -48.34
N LYS A 456 31.15 -22.67 -47.30
CA LYS A 456 30.52 -22.20 -46.05
C LYS A 456 29.91 -20.83 -46.31
N LYS A 457 28.59 -20.77 -46.44
CA LYS A 457 27.85 -19.52 -46.62
C LYS A 457 27.28 -19.08 -45.28
N ASN A 458 27.59 -17.86 -44.88
CA ASN A 458 27.01 -17.25 -43.69
C ASN A 458 25.58 -16.80 -44.03
N VAL A 459 24.58 -17.44 -43.45
CA VAL A 459 23.16 -17.13 -43.67
C VAL A 459 22.57 -16.61 -42.36
N VAL A 460 21.86 -15.48 -42.43
CA VAL A 460 21.21 -14.88 -41.25
C VAL A 460 19.81 -15.45 -41.11
N ILE A 461 19.60 -16.32 -40.13
CA ILE A 461 18.28 -16.87 -39.78
C ILE A 461 17.90 -16.30 -38.41
N LYS A 462 16.78 -15.55 -38.34
CA LYS A 462 16.29 -14.89 -37.11
C LYS A 462 17.36 -14.05 -36.38
N GLY A 463 18.22 -13.35 -37.11
CA GLY A 463 19.22 -12.44 -36.54
C GLY A 463 20.48 -13.10 -35.97
N LYS A 464 20.66 -14.41 -36.13
CA LYS A 464 21.94 -15.10 -35.87
C LYS A 464 22.57 -15.57 -37.18
N VAL A 465 23.88 -15.40 -37.29
CA VAL A 465 24.67 -15.86 -38.44
C VAL A 465 24.94 -17.35 -38.26
N GLU A 466 24.26 -18.19 -39.02
CA GLU A 466 24.52 -19.63 -39.09
C GLU A 466 25.33 -19.94 -40.35
N VAL A 467 26.36 -20.78 -40.20
CA VAL A 467 27.22 -21.19 -41.29
C VAL A 467 26.61 -22.42 -41.95
N VAL A 468 25.98 -22.23 -43.11
CA VAL A 468 25.37 -23.33 -43.88
C VAL A 468 26.37 -23.80 -44.93
N GLU A 469 26.69 -25.09 -44.93
CA GLU A 469 27.51 -25.70 -45.98
C GLU A 469 26.66 -25.89 -47.24
N GLN A 470 26.91 -25.05 -48.24
CA GLN A 470 26.24 -25.13 -49.53
C GLN A 470 27.12 -25.96 -50.49
N LYS A 471 26.58 -27.09 -50.96
CA LYS A 471 27.22 -27.91 -51.99
C LYS A 471 27.16 -27.17 -53.33
N VAL A 472 28.32 -26.84 -53.89
CA VAL A 472 28.44 -26.29 -55.24
C VAL A 472 28.83 -27.44 -56.16
N GLU A 473 27.96 -27.78 -57.11
CA GLU A 473 28.15 -28.90 -58.05
C GLU A 473 29.33 -28.65 -59.00
N ALA A 474 30.05 -29.72 -59.36
CA ALA A 474 31.15 -29.64 -60.31
C ALA A 474 30.61 -29.24 -61.69
N SER A 475 31.22 -28.20 -62.28
CA SER A 475 30.87 -27.72 -63.61
C SER A 475 32.07 -27.85 -64.54
N VAL A 476 31.86 -28.48 -65.69
CA VAL A 476 32.88 -28.58 -66.74
C VAL A 476 32.88 -27.27 -67.53
N SER A 477 34.06 -26.65 -67.66
CA SER A 477 34.23 -25.38 -68.39
C SER A 477 33.51 -25.40 -69.74
N TRP A 478 32.73 -24.36 -70.01
CA TRP A 478 32.00 -24.19 -71.28
C TRP A 478 32.93 -24.24 -72.51
N ARG A 479 34.23 -23.97 -72.34
CA ARG A 479 35.28 -24.14 -73.36
C ARG A 479 35.40 -25.58 -73.88
N LYS A 480 35.12 -26.57 -73.02
CA LYS A 480 35.19 -28.00 -73.32
C LYS A 480 33.84 -28.54 -73.80
N GLN A 481 32.79 -27.72 -73.80
CA GLN A 481 31.43 -28.13 -74.19
C GLN A 481 31.19 -27.93 -75.70
N LYS A 482 30.26 -28.72 -76.26
CA LYS A 482 29.87 -28.64 -77.68
C LYS A 482 29.38 -27.25 -78.09
N VAL A 483 28.85 -26.47 -77.14
CA VAL A 483 28.39 -25.09 -77.35
C VAL A 483 29.52 -24.17 -77.82
N PHE A 484 30.73 -24.31 -77.28
CA PHE A 484 31.87 -23.49 -77.69
C PHE A 484 32.39 -23.85 -79.09
N LEU A 485 32.38 -25.14 -79.44
CA LEU A 485 32.68 -25.62 -80.79
C LEU A 485 31.70 -25.05 -81.82
N PHE A 486 30.40 -25.05 -81.50
CA PHE A 486 29.37 -24.45 -82.35
C PHE A 486 29.57 -22.93 -82.53
N LEU A 487 29.90 -22.22 -81.44
CA LEU A 487 30.17 -20.79 -81.48
C LEU A 487 31.39 -20.44 -82.34
N LYS A 488 32.48 -21.24 -82.26
CA LYS A 488 33.66 -21.10 -83.12
C LYS A 488 33.28 -21.21 -84.60
N SER A 489 32.42 -22.16 -84.95
CA SER A 489 31.95 -22.33 -86.32
C SER A 489 31.16 -21.11 -86.82
N ILE A 490 30.23 -20.59 -86.00
CA ILE A 490 29.44 -19.40 -86.37
C ILE A 490 30.33 -18.16 -86.56
N ILE A 491 31.25 -17.90 -85.62
CA ILE A 491 32.15 -16.74 -85.70
C ILE A 491 33.03 -16.85 -86.95
N GLY A 492 33.53 -18.04 -87.26
CA GLY A 492 34.29 -18.30 -88.49
C GLY A 492 33.48 -17.94 -89.74
N CYS A 493 32.22 -18.39 -89.82
CA CYS A 493 31.33 -18.09 -90.95
C CYS A 493 30.99 -16.59 -91.06
N LEU A 494 30.77 -15.89 -89.95
CA LEU A 494 30.49 -14.45 -89.96
C LEU A 494 31.71 -13.64 -90.41
N PHE A 495 32.90 -13.98 -89.93
CA PHE A 495 34.13 -13.31 -90.37
C PHE A 495 34.44 -13.57 -91.83
N SER A 496 34.22 -14.79 -92.32
CA SER A 496 34.46 -15.11 -93.71
C SER A 496 33.49 -14.36 -94.63
N LEU A 497 32.21 -14.24 -94.26
CA LEU A 497 31.24 -13.38 -94.96
C LEU A 497 31.65 -11.91 -94.96
N LEU A 498 32.16 -11.39 -93.83
CA LEU A 498 32.61 -10.01 -93.72
C LEU A 498 33.85 -9.74 -94.60
N VAL A 499 34.79 -10.67 -94.64
CA VAL A 499 35.96 -10.58 -95.53
C VAL A 499 35.53 -10.60 -97.00
N VAL A 500 34.61 -11.49 -97.38
CA VAL A 500 34.04 -11.51 -98.73
C VAL A 500 33.38 -10.17 -99.05
N MET A 501 32.56 -9.63 -98.15
CA MET A 501 31.90 -8.33 -98.33
C MET A 501 32.91 -7.19 -98.51
N VAL A 502 33.94 -7.12 -97.66
CA VAL A 502 34.99 -6.07 -97.74
C VAL A 502 35.73 -6.17 -99.06
N ILE A 503 36.10 -7.38 -99.50
CA ILE A 503 36.73 -7.60 -100.81
C ILE A 503 35.78 -7.10 -101.91
N THR A 504 34.51 -7.51 -101.91
CA THR A 504 33.54 -7.05 -102.92
C THR A 504 33.37 -5.52 -102.93
N CYS A 505 33.33 -4.88 -101.76
CA CYS A 505 33.24 -3.42 -101.64
C CYS A 505 34.48 -2.69 -102.19
N ILE A 506 35.70 -3.20 -101.92
CA ILE A 506 36.94 -2.64 -102.46
C ILE A 506 36.94 -2.72 -104.00
N PHE A 507 36.51 -3.85 -104.54
CA PHE A 507 36.40 -4.04 -106.00
C PHE A 507 35.36 -3.10 -106.63
N LEU A 508 34.20 -2.91 -106.00
CA LEU A 508 33.19 -1.93 -106.43
C LEU A 508 33.74 -0.49 -106.41
N PHE A 509 34.52 -0.13 -105.39
CA PHE A 509 35.07 1.22 -105.24
C PHE A 509 36.19 1.52 -106.25
N MET A 510 37.01 0.51 -106.59
CA MET A 510 38.10 0.64 -107.57
C MET A 510 37.65 0.53 -109.04
N LYS A 511 36.35 0.30 -109.31
CA LYS A 511 35.77 0.12 -110.66
C LYS A 511 36.53 -0.90 -111.54
N MET A 512 37.09 -1.95 -110.95
CA MET A 512 37.78 -3.02 -111.68
C MET A 512 36.82 -4.16 -112.03
N GLU A 513 36.97 -4.76 -113.22
CA GLU A 513 36.25 -5.99 -113.57
C GLU A 513 36.73 -7.16 -112.72
N ILE A 514 35.79 -8.01 -112.29
CA ILE A 514 36.08 -9.15 -111.43
C ILE A 514 36.76 -10.24 -112.27
N SER A 515 38.05 -10.47 -112.03
CA SER A 515 38.82 -11.52 -112.72
C SER A 515 38.78 -12.85 -111.95
N ILE A 516 39.20 -13.94 -112.62
CA ILE A 516 39.36 -15.28 -112.03
C ILE A 516 40.27 -15.24 -110.78
N VAL A 517 41.28 -14.36 -110.75
CA VAL A 517 42.18 -14.19 -109.61
C VAL A 517 41.42 -13.72 -108.37
N THR A 518 40.39 -12.88 -108.52
CA THR A 518 39.56 -12.42 -107.40
C THR A 518 38.74 -13.55 -106.77
N TYR A 519 38.17 -14.44 -107.58
CA TYR A 519 37.45 -15.62 -107.08
C TYR A 519 38.38 -16.60 -106.36
N MET A 520 39.61 -16.76 -106.87
CA MET A 520 40.65 -17.57 -106.20
C MET A 520 41.04 -16.99 -104.84
N VAL A 521 41.19 -15.66 -104.74
CA VAL A 521 41.46 -14.97 -103.47
C VAL A 521 40.31 -15.18 -102.49
N ILE A 522 39.05 -15.00 -102.91
CA ILE A 522 37.87 -15.27 -102.07
C ILE A 522 37.84 -16.73 -101.59
N ALA A 523 38.12 -17.71 -102.47
CA ALA A 523 38.15 -19.12 -102.12
C ALA A 523 39.24 -19.43 -101.07
N ILE A 524 40.43 -18.81 -101.19
CA ILE A 524 41.51 -18.93 -100.21
C ILE A 524 41.08 -18.35 -98.85
N PHE A 525 40.44 -17.17 -98.84
CA PHE A 525 39.92 -16.57 -97.61
C PHE A 525 38.80 -17.42 -96.97
N LEU A 526 37.96 -18.08 -97.77
CA LEU A 526 36.95 -19.02 -97.27
C LEU A 526 37.58 -20.30 -96.67
N LEU A 527 38.71 -20.77 -97.20
CA LEU A 527 39.45 -21.91 -96.60
C LEU A 527 40.01 -21.58 -95.21
N PHE A 528 40.24 -20.30 -94.90
CA PHE A 528 40.65 -19.84 -93.57
C PHE A 528 39.50 -19.72 -92.55
N THR A 529 38.26 -20.07 -92.91
CA THR A 529 37.10 -20.06 -91.99
C THR A 529 37.36 -20.78 -90.64
N PRO A 530 38.00 -21.96 -90.58
CA PRO A 530 38.31 -22.63 -89.32
C PRO A 530 39.33 -21.85 -88.46
N LEU A 531 40.26 -21.16 -89.11
CA LEU A 531 41.26 -20.32 -88.45
C LEU A 531 40.59 -19.07 -87.86
N TYR A 532 39.70 -18.40 -88.61
CA TYR A 532 38.89 -17.28 -88.10
C TYR A 532 38.01 -17.69 -86.94
N GLY A 533 37.37 -18.86 -87.01
CA GLY A 533 36.58 -19.40 -85.92
C GLY A 533 37.40 -19.69 -84.66
N THR A 534 38.63 -20.19 -84.82
CA THR A 534 39.54 -20.47 -83.70
C THR A 534 39.98 -19.17 -83.03
N ILE A 535 40.47 -18.20 -83.80
CA ILE A 535 40.95 -16.91 -83.27
C ILE A 535 39.78 -16.12 -82.66
N GLY A 536 38.68 -15.96 -83.39
CA GLY A 536 37.50 -15.22 -82.92
C GLY A 536 36.83 -15.88 -81.72
N GLY A 537 36.82 -17.21 -81.64
CA GLY A 537 36.33 -17.95 -80.48
C GLY A 537 37.19 -17.78 -79.23
N GLU A 538 38.52 -17.76 -79.34
CA GLU A 538 39.39 -17.47 -78.19
C GLU A 538 39.26 -16.01 -77.73
N VAL A 539 39.12 -15.05 -78.66
CA VAL A 539 38.82 -13.65 -78.32
C VAL A 539 37.49 -13.52 -77.59
N PHE A 540 36.45 -14.23 -78.04
CA PHE A 540 35.16 -14.25 -77.38
C PHE A 540 35.21 -14.92 -75.99
N TYR A 541 35.93 -16.05 -75.87
CA TYR A 541 36.17 -16.72 -74.59
C TYR A 541 36.87 -15.78 -73.59
N TYR A 542 37.93 -15.12 -74.04
CA TYR A 542 38.65 -14.13 -73.24
C TYR A 542 37.74 -12.97 -72.82
N ASN A 543 36.85 -12.50 -73.69
CA ASN A 543 35.88 -11.45 -73.34
C ASN A 543 34.90 -11.91 -72.25
N VAL A 544 34.40 -13.15 -72.31
CA VAL A 544 33.51 -13.71 -71.29
C VAL A 544 34.23 -13.90 -69.95
N GLU A 545 35.45 -14.45 -69.94
CA GLU A 545 36.25 -14.59 -68.72
C GLU A 545 36.66 -13.22 -68.14
N MET A 546 36.97 -12.24 -68.99
CA MET A 546 37.20 -10.86 -68.56
C MET A 546 35.94 -10.23 -67.93
N LYS A 547 34.74 -10.50 -68.46
CA LYS A 547 33.48 -10.07 -67.84
C LYS A 547 33.27 -10.76 -66.49
N ARG A 548 33.50 -12.08 -66.41
CA ARG A 548 33.40 -12.83 -65.15
C ARG A 548 34.34 -12.27 -64.08
N LYS A 549 35.61 -12.07 -64.43
CA LYS A 549 36.62 -11.47 -63.54
C LYS A 549 36.19 -10.08 -63.07
N LYS A 550 35.67 -9.24 -63.98
CA LYS A 550 35.14 -7.90 -63.64
C LYS A 550 33.96 -7.98 -62.66
N PHE A 551 33.06 -8.96 -62.79
CA PHE A 551 31.95 -9.13 -61.84
C PHE A 551 32.45 -9.59 -60.47
N ILE A 552 33.36 -10.56 -60.41
CA ILE A 552 33.98 -11.02 -59.16
C ILE A 552 34.73 -9.87 -58.46
N GLU A 553 35.51 -9.08 -59.21
CA GLU A 553 36.18 -7.89 -58.67
C GLU A 553 35.18 -6.83 -58.16
N LYS A 554 34.05 -6.63 -58.83
CA LYS A 554 32.98 -5.74 -58.36
C LYS A 554 32.33 -6.26 -57.07
N ILE A 555 32.03 -7.55 -56.98
CA ILE A 555 31.43 -8.19 -55.81
C ILE A 555 32.37 -8.08 -54.59
N ASP A 556 33.66 -8.39 -54.77
CA ASP A 556 34.67 -8.24 -53.71
C ASP A 556 34.80 -6.78 -53.26
N LYS A 557 34.79 -5.85 -54.21
CA LYS A 557 34.83 -4.40 -53.93
C LYS A 557 33.61 -3.94 -53.13
N PHE A 558 32.39 -4.32 -53.53
CA PHE A 558 31.17 -3.96 -52.81
C PHE A 558 31.11 -4.62 -51.42
N THR A 559 31.51 -5.89 -51.32
CA THR A 559 31.57 -6.62 -50.03
C THR A 559 32.50 -5.92 -49.05
N LYS A 560 33.72 -5.55 -49.47
CA LYS A 560 34.67 -4.79 -48.63
C LYS A 560 34.15 -3.41 -48.25
N MET A 561 33.47 -2.71 -49.18
CA MET A 561 32.84 -1.42 -48.86
C MET A 561 31.72 -1.55 -47.82
N ILE A 562 30.91 -2.60 -47.90
CA ILE A 562 29.85 -2.88 -46.94
C ILE A 562 30.45 -3.23 -45.57
N GLU A 563 31.47 -4.08 -45.53
CA GLU A 563 32.17 -4.47 -44.28
C GLU A 563 32.76 -3.26 -43.55
N ILE A 564 33.29 -2.28 -44.28
CA ILE A 564 33.84 -1.04 -43.71
C ILE A 564 32.72 -0.06 -43.31
N LYS A 565 31.66 0.08 -44.10
CA LYS A 565 30.61 1.08 -43.87
C LYS A 565 29.58 0.65 -42.82
N ARG A 566 29.25 -0.63 -42.72
CA ARG A 566 28.26 -1.16 -41.77
C ARG A 566 28.51 -0.74 -40.32
N PRO A 567 29.71 -0.98 -39.72
CA PRO A 567 29.97 -0.57 -38.34
C PRO A 567 29.90 0.95 -38.14
N ARG A 568 30.26 1.74 -39.16
CA ARG A 568 30.16 3.21 -39.10
C ARG A 568 28.72 3.69 -39.08
N VAL A 569 27.87 3.10 -39.93
CA VAL A 569 26.42 3.39 -39.92
C VAL A 569 25.78 3.00 -38.58
N GLU A 570 26.19 1.88 -37.98
CA GLU A 570 25.74 1.47 -36.64
C GLU A 570 26.19 2.46 -35.54
N GLU A 571 27.43 2.94 -35.59
CA GLU A 571 27.95 3.97 -34.69
C GLU A 571 27.21 5.31 -34.87
N ASP A 572 26.95 5.72 -36.11
CA ASP A 572 26.23 6.96 -36.42
C ASP A 572 24.76 6.88 -35.98
N ILE A 573 24.10 5.73 -36.11
CA ILE A 573 22.76 5.48 -35.55
C ILE A 573 22.79 5.59 -34.01
N GLN A 574 23.85 5.11 -33.36
CA GLN A 574 23.97 5.23 -31.90
C GLN A 574 24.13 6.68 -31.46
N LYS A 575 24.97 7.47 -32.16
CA LYS A 575 25.07 8.93 -31.94
C LYS A 575 23.75 9.64 -32.22
N LEU A 576 23.02 9.21 -33.25
CA LEU A 576 21.70 9.75 -33.58
C LEU A 576 20.71 9.52 -32.44
N LYS A 577 20.70 8.33 -31.83
CA LYS A 577 19.89 8.05 -30.63
C LYS A 577 20.26 8.99 -29.47
N GLU A 578 21.54 9.27 -29.24
CA GLU A 578 21.98 10.21 -28.20
C GLU A 578 21.49 11.64 -28.45
N ILE A 579 21.48 12.09 -29.71
CA ILE A 579 20.95 13.41 -30.10
C ILE A 579 19.45 13.50 -29.82
N TYR A 580 18.67 12.51 -30.26
CA TYR A 580 17.22 12.51 -30.04
C TYR A 580 16.85 12.29 -28.57
N ALA A 581 17.64 11.50 -27.82
CA ALA A 581 17.50 11.39 -26.37
C ALA A 581 17.81 12.72 -25.66
N ALA A 582 18.80 13.49 -26.13
CA ALA A 582 19.09 14.82 -25.61
C ALA A 582 17.95 15.82 -25.92
N SER A 583 17.34 15.75 -27.10
CA SER A 583 16.17 16.56 -27.47
C SER A 583 14.95 16.25 -26.59
N ILE A 584 14.70 14.96 -26.29
CA ILE A 584 13.67 14.54 -25.33
C ILE A 584 14.02 15.07 -23.94
N SER A 585 15.27 14.94 -23.49
CA SER A 585 15.73 15.43 -22.19
C SER A 585 15.51 16.93 -22.03
N GLU A 586 15.82 17.73 -23.05
CA GLU A 586 15.61 19.19 -23.04
C GLU A 586 14.13 19.55 -22.96
N LYS A 587 13.28 18.91 -23.77
CA LYS A 587 11.83 19.21 -23.82
C LYS A 587 11.07 18.69 -22.58
N SER A 588 11.46 17.55 -22.04
CA SER A 588 10.81 16.90 -20.90
C SER A 588 11.42 17.25 -19.54
N LYS A 589 12.62 17.85 -19.52
CA LYS A 589 13.45 18.10 -18.33
C LYS A 589 13.83 16.83 -17.56
N LEU A 590 13.78 15.66 -18.21
CA LEU A 590 14.23 14.39 -17.65
C LEU A 590 15.75 14.19 -17.81
N SER A 591 16.32 13.26 -17.05
CA SER A 591 17.72 12.87 -17.22
C SER A 591 17.97 12.31 -18.62
N LYS A 592 19.22 12.39 -19.08
CA LYS A 592 19.61 11.81 -20.38
C LYS A 592 19.39 10.30 -20.43
N ASP A 593 19.66 9.59 -19.33
CA ASP A 593 19.48 8.14 -19.25
C ASP A 593 18.01 7.73 -19.35
N SER A 594 17.12 8.43 -18.64
CA SER A 594 15.67 8.19 -18.74
C SER A 594 15.14 8.52 -20.13
N SER A 595 15.65 9.60 -20.75
CA SER A 595 15.26 10.00 -22.11
C SER A 595 15.72 9.00 -23.16
N MET A 596 16.90 8.39 -22.98
CA MET A 596 17.39 7.29 -23.81
C MET A 596 16.48 6.05 -23.68
N GLN A 597 16.10 5.67 -22.46
CA GLN A 597 15.18 4.55 -22.24
C GLN A 597 13.80 4.80 -22.89
N ILE A 598 13.27 6.03 -22.80
CA ILE A 598 12.02 6.43 -23.45
C ILE A 598 12.14 6.30 -24.98
N LEU A 599 13.23 6.79 -25.57
CA LEU A 599 13.47 6.67 -27.01
C LEU A 599 13.55 5.20 -27.44
N GLU A 600 14.29 4.36 -26.70
CA GLU A 600 14.41 2.93 -26.99
C GLU A 600 13.07 2.18 -26.87
N ALA A 601 12.28 2.48 -25.84
CA ALA A 601 10.93 1.92 -25.68
C ALA A 601 10.02 2.34 -26.85
N SER A 602 10.13 3.60 -27.28
CA SER A 602 9.38 4.15 -28.42
C SER A 602 9.78 3.48 -29.75
N ILE A 603 11.08 3.24 -29.97
CA ILE A 603 11.59 2.50 -31.14
C ILE A 603 10.99 1.08 -31.18
N LYS A 604 10.90 0.42 -30.02
CA LYS A 604 10.30 -0.92 -29.86
C LYS A 604 8.76 -0.92 -29.94
N GLY A 605 8.11 0.25 -29.96
CA GLY A 605 6.66 0.40 -29.93
C GLY A 605 6.01 0.08 -28.58
N ASN A 606 6.80 -0.02 -27.50
CA ASN A 606 6.32 -0.34 -26.16
C ASN A 606 6.08 0.94 -25.35
N PHE A 607 5.06 1.70 -25.72
CA PHE A 607 4.73 2.97 -25.06
C PHE A 607 4.20 2.79 -23.63
N GLU A 608 3.77 1.59 -23.22
CA GLU A 608 3.39 1.32 -21.83
C GLU A 608 4.60 1.34 -20.89
N GLN A 609 5.81 1.02 -21.39
CA GLN A 609 7.04 1.07 -20.60
C GLN A 609 7.47 2.50 -20.22
N ILE A 610 6.85 3.52 -20.83
CA ILE A 610 7.10 4.94 -20.53
C ILE A 610 6.30 5.38 -19.28
N LYS A 611 5.19 4.70 -18.98
CA LYS A 611 4.36 4.94 -17.79
C LYS A 611 5.02 4.30 -16.57
#